data_AF-A0A8T3M9V8-F1
#
_entry.id   AF-A0A8T3M9V8-F1
#
_cell.length_a   1.000
_cell.length_b   1.000
_cell.length_c   1.000
_cell.angle_alpha   90.00
_cell.angle_beta   90.00
_cell.angle_gamma   90.00
#
_symmetry.space_group_name_H-M   'P 1'
#
loop_
_entity.id
_entity.type
_entity.pdbx_description
1 polymer ?
#
loop_
_entity_poly.entity_id
_entity_poly.type
_entity_poly.pdbx_seq_one_letter_code
_entity_poly.pdbx_strand_id
1 'polypeptide(L)'
;MAASSRQFPEPRLIPHRPRRRPEADVLERGRSFFGEMDERRSVRMFSSDPVPREAIELAIMTASTAPSGAHQQPWTFVAIGDPGLKHQIRIAVEEEERRSYEGGRMPAE
;
A
#
# COMPACT_ATOMS: atom_id res chain seq x y z
N MET A 1 -38.00 -8.89 -14.18
CA MET A 1 -37.57 -7.76 -13.34
C MET A 1 -36.55 -6.96 -14.13
N ALA A 2 -36.88 -5.73 -14.53
CA ALA A 2 -35.95 -4.90 -15.31
C ALA A 2 -34.81 -4.44 -14.40
N ALA A 3 -33.57 -4.74 -14.78
CA ALA A 3 -32.40 -4.17 -14.14
C ALA A 3 -32.47 -2.65 -14.31
N SER A 4 -32.69 -1.92 -13.21
CA SER A 4 -32.62 -0.47 -13.19
C SER A 4 -31.19 -0.08 -13.53
N SER A 5 -30.97 0.34 -14.78
CA SER A 5 -29.73 0.92 -15.25
C SER A 5 -29.50 2.21 -14.48
N ARG A 6 -28.66 2.14 -13.44
CA ARG A 6 -28.17 3.35 -12.75
C ARG A 6 -27.41 4.18 -13.77
N GLN A 7 -28.02 5.28 -14.21
CA GLN A 7 -27.40 6.25 -15.09
C GLN A 7 -26.52 7.14 -14.23
N PHE A 8 -25.20 6.95 -14.30
CA PHE A 8 -24.25 7.84 -13.65
C PHE A 8 -24.21 9.16 -14.42
N PRO A 9 -24.10 10.31 -13.74
CA PRO A 9 -23.89 11.57 -14.44
C PRO A 9 -22.58 11.51 -15.23
N GLU A 10 -22.61 12.03 -16.46
CA GLU A 10 -21.41 12.15 -17.28
C GLU A 10 -20.36 12.98 -16.54
N PRO A 11 -19.10 12.51 -16.47
CA PRO A 11 -18.07 13.22 -15.73
C PRO A 11 -17.73 14.53 -16.44
N ARG A 12 -17.59 15.60 -15.65
CA ARG A 12 -17.08 16.87 -16.15
C ARG A 12 -15.59 16.72 -16.44
N LEU A 13 -15.20 16.80 -17.71
CA LEU A 13 -13.80 16.84 -18.10
C LEU A 13 -13.18 18.21 -17.77
N ILE A 14 -11.99 18.19 -17.17
CA ILE A 14 -11.21 19.38 -16.82
C ILE A 14 -9.84 19.35 -17.51
N PRO A 15 -9.34 20.48 -18.07
CA PRO A 15 -8.01 20.50 -18.68
C PRO A 15 -6.91 20.22 -17.64
N HIS A 16 -6.11 19.19 -17.88
CA HIS A 16 -4.94 18.88 -17.06
C HIS A 16 -3.78 19.82 -17.41
N ARG A 17 -3.22 20.53 -16.41
CA ARG A 17 -2.12 21.49 -16.57
C ARG A 17 -0.95 21.14 -15.64
N PRO A 18 -0.15 20.12 -15.95
CA PRO A 18 0.99 19.75 -15.11
C PRO A 18 2.08 20.81 -15.19
N ARG A 19 2.82 21.00 -14.09
CA ARG A 19 4.02 21.84 -14.09
C ARG A 19 5.08 21.21 -15.00
N ARG A 20 5.43 21.88 -16.08
CA ARG A 20 6.61 21.51 -16.90
C ARG A 20 7.89 21.81 -16.12
N ARG A 21 8.84 20.89 -16.15
CA ARG A 21 10.15 20.99 -15.48
C ARG A 21 11.27 20.93 -16.52
N PRO A 22 12.39 21.64 -16.31
CA PRO A 22 13.59 21.45 -17.13
C PRO A 22 14.09 20.01 -17.04
N GLU A 23 14.71 19.52 -18.10
CA GLU A 23 15.23 18.14 -18.17
C GLU A 23 16.23 17.84 -17.03
N ALA A 24 17.11 18.77 -16.71
CA ALA A 24 18.06 18.63 -15.60
C ALA A 24 17.35 18.36 -14.26
N ASP A 25 16.28 19.10 -13.94
CA ASP A 25 15.47 18.91 -12.72
C ASP A 25 14.78 17.53 -12.72
N VAL A 26 14.26 17.09 -13.89
CA VAL A 26 13.64 15.76 -14.01
C VAL A 26 14.66 14.65 -13.73
N LEU A 27 15.85 14.75 -14.33
CA LEU A 27 16.91 13.75 -14.17
C LEU A 27 17.47 13.71 -12.75
N GLU A 28 17.70 14.87 -12.13
CA GLU A 28 18.18 14.97 -10.76
C GLU A 28 17.21 14.31 -9.77
N ARG A 29 15.93 14.67 -9.86
CA ARG A 29 14.88 14.08 -9.01
C ARG A 29 14.75 12.58 -9.21
N GLY A 30 14.84 12.12 -10.46
CA GLY A 30 14.79 10.70 -10.79
C GLY A 30 15.94 9.91 -10.16
N ARG A 31 17.17 10.44 -10.21
CA ARG A 31 18.34 9.82 -9.59
C ARG A 31 18.25 9.80 -8.06
N SER A 32 17.83 10.92 -7.45
CA SER A 32 17.65 11.00 -5.99
C SER A 32 16.63 9.97 -5.50
N PHE A 33 15.46 9.94 -6.14
CA PHE A 33 14.40 9.00 -5.78
C PHE A 33 14.81 7.54 -5.99
N PHE A 34 15.51 7.24 -7.09
CA PHE A 34 16.07 5.90 -7.31
C PHE A 34 17.03 5.51 -6.18
N GLY A 35 17.96 6.38 -5.80
CA GLY A 35 18.90 6.12 -4.70
C GLY A 35 18.19 5.81 -3.38
N GLU A 36 17.19 6.63 -3.01
CA GLU A 36 16.38 6.41 -1.80
C GLU A 36 15.63 5.06 -1.83
N MET A 37 15.08 4.68 -2.99
CA MET A 37 14.33 3.43 -3.11
C MET A 37 15.24 2.19 -3.17
N ASP A 38 16.47 2.33 -3.66
CA ASP A 38 17.45 1.23 -3.75
C ASP A 38 18.00 0.84 -2.37
N GLU A 39 18.04 1.79 -1.43
CA GLU A 39 18.40 1.52 -0.03
C GLU A 39 17.35 0.66 0.71
N ARG A 40 16.12 0.59 0.21
CA ARG A 40 15.02 -0.11 0.87
C ARG A 40 15.25 -1.63 0.87
N ARG A 41 15.28 -2.22 2.07
CA ARG A 41 15.33 -3.68 2.29
C ARG A 41 14.07 -4.17 3.00
N SER A 42 13.72 -5.44 2.76
CA SER A 42 12.71 -6.11 3.57
C SER A 42 13.34 -6.52 4.91
N VAL A 43 13.00 -5.79 5.97
CA VAL A 43 13.45 -6.03 7.34
C VAL A 43 12.47 -6.96 8.05
N ARG A 44 12.97 -7.90 8.88
CA ARG A 44 12.17 -8.88 9.62
C ARG A 44 12.32 -8.79 11.15
N MET A 45 13.12 -7.83 11.62
CA MET A 45 13.36 -7.54 13.03
C MET A 45 13.04 -6.08 13.29
N PHE A 46 12.07 -5.78 14.15
CA PHE A 46 11.53 -4.43 14.36
C PHE A 46 11.72 -3.98 15.81
N SER A 47 11.99 -2.69 16.02
CA SER A 47 11.95 -2.06 17.34
C SER A 47 10.52 -1.98 17.88
N SER A 48 10.37 -1.90 19.20
CA SER A 48 9.09 -1.59 19.86
C SER A 48 8.80 -0.08 19.96
N ASP A 49 9.73 0.76 19.50
CA ASP A 49 9.56 2.21 19.56
C ASP A 49 8.32 2.66 18.78
N PRO A 50 7.51 3.58 19.33
CA PRO A 50 6.33 4.06 18.64
C PRO A 50 6.73 4.94 17.45
N VAL A 51 5.94 4.84 16.38
CA VAL A 51 6.03 5.75 15.22
C VAL A 51 4.93 6.80 15.28
N PRO A 52 5.15 8.02 14.76
CA PRO A 52 4.10 9.02 14.66
C PRO A 52 2.91 8.49 13.84
N ARG A 53 1.70 8.64 14.38
CA ARG A 53 0.47 8.20 13.69
C ARG A 53 0.31 8.85 12.30
N GLU A 54 0.65 10.13 12.20
CA GLU A 54 0.60 10.88 10.95
C GLU A 54 1.48 10.26 9.86
N ALA A 55 2.63 9.67 10.22
CA ALA A 55 3.49 8.99 9.25
C ALA A 55 2.78 7.77 8.61
N ILE A 56 2.01 7.02 9.39
CA ILE A 56 1.20 5.90 8.90
C ILE A 56 0.06 6.39 8.01
N GLU A 57 -0.61 7.47 8.41
CA GLU A 57 -1.70 8.07 7.63
C GLU A 57 -1.20 8.61 6.29
N LEU A 58 -0.05 9.31 6.27
CA LEU A 58 0.58 9.78 5.04
C LEU A 58 0.97 8.64 4.11
N ALA A 59 1.49 7.53 4.64
CA ALA A 59 1.82 6.34 3.84
C ALA A 59 0.56 5.74 3.20
N ILE A 60 -0.52 5.60 3.96
CA ILE A 60 -1.81 5.09 3.46
C ILE A 60 -2.41 6.03 2.41
N MET A 61 -2.41 7.34 2.68
CA MET A 61 -2.93 8.34 1.73
C MET A 61 -2.13 8.34 0.43
N THR A 62 -0.81 8.19 0.50
CA THR A 62 0.08 8.05 -0.67
C THR A 62 -0.25 6.79 -1.45
N ALA A 63 -0.45 5.64 -0.79
CA ALA A 63 -0.85 4.41 -1.46
C ALA A 63 -2.22 4.55 -2.17
N SER A 64 -3.15 5.29 -1.56
CA SER A 64 -4.50 5.53 -2.11
C SER A 64 -4.52 6.42 -3.36
N THR A 65 -3.41 7.06 -3.73
CA THR A 65 -3.31 7.80 -5.01
C THR A 65 -3.06 6.90 -6.21
N ALA A 66 -2.88 5.59 -6.01
CA ALA A 66 -2.72 4.64 -7.10
C ALA A 66 -3.93 4.70 -8.07
N PRO A 67 -3.73 4.46 -9.38
CA PRO A 67 -4.85 4.32 -10.30
C PRO A 67 -5.66 3.07 -9.98
N SER A 68 -6.97 3.10 -10.23
CA SER A 68 -7.86 1.95 -10.06
C SER A 68 -8.84 1.84 -11.22
N GLY A 69 -9.15 0.61 -11.65
CA GLY A 69 -10.16 0.36 -12.68
C GLY A 69 -11.49 1.02 -12.34
N ALA A 70 -12.06 1.74 -13.31
CA ALA A 70 -13.30 2.52 -13.14
C ALA A 70 -13.33 3.42 -11.88
N HIS A 71 -12.16 3.89 -11.42
CA HIS A 71 -12.02 4.70 -10.20
C HIS A 71 -12.63 4.05 -8.93
N GLN A 72 -12.64 2.73 -8.85
CA GLN A 72 -13.28 2.01 -7.73
C GLN A 72 -12.55 2.14 -6.39
N GLN A 73 -11.24 2.43 -6.40
CA GLN A 73 -10.39 2.42 -5.21
C GLN A 73 -10.65 1.19 -4.30
N PRO A 74 -10.51 -0.04 -4.83
CA PRO A 74 -10.99 -1.27 -4.18
C PRO A 74 -10.03 -1.77 -3.08
N TRP A 75 -9.58 -0.87 -2.20
CA TRP A 75 -8.65 -1.15 -1.13
C TRP A 75 -9.19 -0.64 0.20
N THR A 76 -8.94 -1.45 1.24
CA THR A 76 -9.13 -1.06 2.64
C THR A 76 -7.80 -1.24 3.34
N PHE A 77 -7.26 -0.16 3.92
CA PHE A 77 -6.08 -0.22 4.76
C PHE A 77 -6.52 -0.32 6.23
N VAL A 78 -6.09 -1.39 6.92
CA VAL A 78 -6.41 -1.62 8.34
C VAL A 78 -5.14 -1.47 9.17
N ALA A 79 -5.02 -0.34 9.89
CA ALA A 79 -3.90 -0.08 10.79
C ALA A 79 -4.24 -0.52 12.22
N ILE A 80 -3.41 -1.40 12.80
CA ILE A 80 -3.66 -2.00 14.11
C ILE A 80 -2.63 -1.54 15.13
N GLY A 81 -3.04 -0.66 16.04
CA GLY A 81 -2.23 -0.19 17.17
C GLY A 81 -2.35 -1.07 18.42
N ASP A 82 -3.47 -1.77 18.59
CA ASP A 82 -3.78 -2.53 19.80
C ASP A 82 -2.82 -3.74 19.98
N PRO A 83 -2.09 -3.83 21.11
CA PRO A 83 -1.17 -4.94 21.36
C PRO A 83 -1.86 -6.31 21.47
N GLY A 84 -3.06 -6.36 22.05
CA GLY A 84 -3.82 -7.60 22.24
C GLY A 84 -4.24 -8.21 20.90
N LEU A 85 -4.79 -7.39 20.02
CA LEU A 85 -5.19 -7.80 18.67
C LEU A 85 -3.99 -8.19 17.81
N LYS A 86 -2.86 -7.47 17.90
CA LYS A 86 -1.61 -7.87 17.22
C LYS A 86 -1.13 -9.25 17.68
N HIS A 87 -1.22 -9.54 18.98
CA HIS A 87 -0.84 -10.84 19.51
C HIS A 87 -1.74 -11.96 18.99
N GLN A 88 -3.07 -11.75 18.96
CA GLN A 88 -4.02 -12.72 18.40
C GLN A 88 -3.73 -13.03 16.93
N ILE A 89 -3.46 -11.99 16.12
CA ILE A 89 -3.10 -12.15 14.70
C ILE A 89 -1.81 -12.95 14.56
N ARG A 90 -0.78 -12.65 15.38
CA ARG A 90 0.49 -13.38 15.37
C ARG A 90 0.30 -14.88 15.56
N ILE A 91 -0.45 -15.28 16.60
CA ILE A 91 -0.71 -16.70 16.89
C ILE A 91 -1.38 -17.41 15.71
N ALA A 92 -2.39 -16.78 15.11
CA ALA A 92 -3.09 -17.34 13.96
C ALA A 92 -2.18 -17.51 12.73
N VAL A 93 -1.32 -16.53 12.45
CA VAL A 93 -0.36 -16.59 11.33
C VAL A 93 0.70 -17.65 11.58
N GLU A 94 1.30 -17.72 12.77
CA GLU A 94 2.31 -18.74 13.11
C GLU A 94 1.76 -20.17 12.99
N GLU A 95 0.48 -20.38 13.30
CA GLU A 95 -0.17 -21.68 13.09
C GLU A 95 -0.33 -22.05 11.61
N GLU A 96 -0.79 -21.12 10.78
CA GLU A 96 -0.97 -21.37 9.35
C GLU A 96 0.36 -21.50 8.59
N GLU A 97 1.37 -20.73 8.98
CA GLU A 97 2.73 -20.85 8.43
C GLU A 97 3.31 -22.24 8.75
N ARG A 98 3.21 -22.70 10.00
CA ARG A 98 3.68 -24.04 10.38
C ARG A 98 3.01 -25.13 9.53
N ARG A 99 1.69 -25.06 9.36
CA ARG A 99 0.95 -25.99 8.49
C ARG A 99 1.42 -25.92 7.04
N SER A 100 1.78 -24.75 6.55
CA SER A 100 2.23 -24.56 5.17
C SER A 100 3.61 -25.16 4.91
N TYR A 101 4.56 -24.99 5.85
CA TYR A 101 5.91 -25.58 5.75
C TYR A 101 5.90 -27.09 6.03
N GLU A 102 5.24 -27.55 7.10
CA GLU A 102 5.20 -28.97 7.46
C GLU A 102 4.28 -29.78 6.52
N GLY A 103 3.24 -29.13 5.98
CA GLY A 103 2.27 -29.74 5.06
C GLY A 103 2.69 -29.74 3.59
N GLY A 104 3.90 -29.29 3.26
CA GLY A 104 4.47 -29.36 1.91
C GLY A 104 3.86 -28.39 0.89
N ARG A 105 3.16 -27.33 1.34
CA ARG A 105 2.68 -26.26 0.43
C ARG A 105 3.81 -25.35 -0.02
N MET A 106 4.84 -25.20 0.81
CA MET A 106 6.07 -24.50 0.46
C MET A 106 7.21 -25.50 0.22
N PRO A 107 8.18 -25.17 -0.66
CA PRO A 107 9.40 -25.97 -0.80
C PRO A 107 10.13 -26.06 0.54
N ALA A 108 10.76 -27.21 0.81
CA ALA A 108 11.78 -27.27 1.85
C ALA A 108 12.95 -26.36 1.45
N GLU A 109 13.53 -25.66 2.44
CA GLU A 109 14.74 -24.84 2.23
C GLU A 109 15.92 -25.66 1.69
#